data_AF-C5F1Z8-F1
#
_entry.id   AF-C5F1Z8-F1
#
_cell.length_a   1.000
_cell.length_b   1.000
_cell.length_c   1.000
_cell.angle_alpha   90.00
_cell.angle_beta   90.00
_cell.angle_gamma   90.00
#
_symmetry.space_group_name_H-M   'P 1'
#
loop_
_entity.id
_entity.type
_entity.pdbx_description
1 polymer ?
#
loop_
_entity_poly.entity_id
_entity_poly.type
_entity_poly.pdbx_seq_one_letter_code
_entity_poly.pdbx_strand_id
1 'polypeptide(L)'
;MKKSVFFILCLSGLAIAQQSNIYIYDGNAKSQAEAEWARKVEYFNYEKEACEAGRAYSCYLVGQAYQYGTGVKVSYKKSQEYYRKACEMGESTGCRFMH
;
A
#
# COMPACT_ATOMS: atom_id res chain seq x y z
N MET A 1 -35.48 -9.36 9.97
CA MET A 1 -36.38 -10.45 9.54
C MET A 1 -35.53 -11.43 8.70
N LYS A 2 -35.30 -12.65 9.21
CA LYS A 2 -34.35 -13.66 8.66
C LYS A 2 -35.11 -14.67 7.78
N LYS A 3 -34.54 -15.12 6.65
CA LYS A 3 -35.08 -16.24 5.85
C LYS A 3 -34.02 -17.34 5.74
N SER A 4 -34.36 -18.56 6.16
CA SER A 4 -33.50 -19.76 6.15
C SER A 4 -33.93 -20.74 5.06
N VAL A 5 -32.98 -21.44 4.42
CA VAL A 5 -33.25 -22.63 3.58
C VAL A 5 -32.20 -23.71 3.91
N PHE A 6 -32.69 -24.92 4.22
CA PHE A 6 -31.93 -26.14 4.58
C PHE A 6 -31.83 -27.07 3.37
N PHE A 7 -30.67 -27.71 3.11
CA PHE A 7 -30.58 -29.16 2.80
C PHE A 7 -29.12 -29.69 2.59
N ILE A 8 -28.74 -30.66 3.44
CA ILE A 8 -28.02 -31.95 3.23
C ILE A 8 -26.56 -32.04 2.69
N LEU A 9 -25.65 -32.26 3.66
CA LEU A 9 -24.66 -33.36 3.87
C LEU A 9 -24.05 -34.16 2.68
N CYS A 10 -22.70 -34.22 2.66
CA CYS A 10 -21.96 -35.48 2.48
C CYS A 10 -20.60 -35.41 3.21
N LEU A 11 -20.32 -36.42 4.04
CA LEU A 11 -19.17 -36.53 4.95
C LEU A 11 -18.06 -37.38 4.31
N SER A 12 -16.96 -36.75 3.89
CA SER A 12 -15.62 -37.35 3.99
C SER A 12 -14.75 -36.32 4.69
N GLY A 13 -14.53 -36.56 5.96
CA GLY A 13 -14.12 -35.56 6.93
C GLY A 13 -12.79 -34.88 6.61
N LEU A 14 -12.84 -33.55 6.60
CA LEU A 14 -12.00 -32.73 7.46
C LEU A 14 -12.85 -31.56 7.95
N ALA A 15 -13.52 -31.79 9.08
CA ALA A 15 -14.35 -30.79 9.73
C ALA A 15 -13.46 -29.77 10.45
N ILE A 16 -13.48 -28.52 9.99
CA ILE A 16 -13.29 -27.37 10.87
C ILE A 16 -14.66 -26.73 11.02
N ALA A 17 -15.30 -27.05 12.14
CA ALA A 17 -16.44 -26.41 12.79
C ALA A 17 -17.67 -26.00 11.93
N GLN A 18 -18.68 -26.89 11.96
CA GLN A 18 -20.12 -26.60 12.09
C GLN A 18 -20.80 -25.70 11.02
N GLN A 19 -21.56 -26.36 10.13
CA GLN A 19 -22.49 -25.77 9.18
C GLN A 19 -23.55 -24.88 9.87
N SER A 20 -23.66 -23.61 9.47
CA SER A 20 -24.94 -22.94 9.13
C SER A 20 -24.77 -21.45 8.83
N ASN A 21 -23.92 -21.15 7.86
CA ASN A 21 -24.08 -19.99 6.98
C ASN A 21 -23.34 -20.36 5.70
N ILE A 22 -24.01 -20.27 4.55
CA ILE A 22 -23.28 -20.02 3.31
C ILE A 22 -22.47 -18.76 3.61
N TYR A 23 -21.16 -18.90 3.78
CA TYR A 23 -20.27 -17.75 3.69
C TYR A 23 -20.38 -17.31 2.24
N ILE A 24 -21.30 -16.38 1.97
CA ILE A 24 -21.12 -15.46 0.88
C ILE A 24 -19.82 -14.77 1.28
N TYR A 25 -18.70 -15.15 0.66
CA TYR A 25 -17.55 -14.28 0.60
C TYR A 25 -18.07 -13.05 -0.13
N ASP A 26 -18.58 -12.08 0.63
CA ASP A 26 -18.68 -10.73 0.13
C ASP A 26 -17.29 -10.42 -0.42
N GLY A 27 -17.23 -10.03 -1.69
CA GLY A 27 -16.01 -9.91 -2.49
C GLY A 27 -15.09 -8.79 -2.03
N ASN A 28 -15.03 -8.53 -0.73
CA ASN A 28 -14.31 -7.45 -0.08
C ASN A 28 -13.27 -7.95 0.93
N ALA A 29 -12.85 -9.21 0.80
CA ALA A 29 -11.56 -9.64 1.31
C ALA A 29 -10.49 -9.45 0.22
N LYS A 30 -10.34 -8.22 -0.31
CA LYS A 30 -8.98 -7.80 -0.67
C LYS A 30 -8.19 -7.99 0.61
N SER A 31 -7.18 -8.84 0.57
CA SER A 31 -6.41 -9.16 1.77
C SER A 31 -6.00 -7.85 2.46
N GLN A 32 -6.01 -7.78 3.79
CA GLN A 32 -5.64 -6.54 4.50
C GLN A 32 -4.30 -5.97 3.99
N ALA A 33 -3.39 -6.86 3.57
CA ALA A 33 -2.15 -6.55 2.88
C ALA A 33 -2.34 -5.82 1.53
N GLU A 34 -3.28 -6.24 0.69
CA GLU A 34 -3.64 -5.52 -0.56
C GLU A 34 -4.23 -4.13 -0.28
N ALA A 35 -5.07 -4.01 0.76
CA ALA A 35 -5.65 -2.72 1.16
C ALA A 35 -4.58 -1.76 1.73
N GLU A 36 -3.61 -2.29 2.47
CA GLU A 36 -2.47 -1.52 2.98
C GLU A 36 -1.52 -1.07 1.88
N TRP A 37 -1.23 -1.97 0.93
CA TRP A 37 -0.43 -1.61 -0.25
C TRP A 37 -1.10 -0.50 -1.05
N ALA A 38 -2.41 -0.58 -1.28
CA ALA A 38 -3.17 0.46 -1.97
C ALA A 38 -3.07 1.82 -1.27
N ARG A 39 -3.17 1.88 0.07
CA ARG A 39 -2.95 3.12 0.84
C ARG A 39 -1.55 3.68 0.68
N LYS A 40 -0.52 2.83 0.66
CA LYS A 40 0.86 3.28 0.45
C LYS A 40 1.05 3.84 -0.97
N VAL A 41 0.42 3.24 -1.97
CA VAL A 41 0.43 3.73 -3.37
C VAL A 41 -0.24 5.11 -3.45
N GLU A 42 -1.37 5.30 -2.79
CA GLU A 42 -2.07 6.59 -2.72
C GLU A 42 -1.20 7.66 -2.06
N TYR A 43 -0.62 7.35 -0.89
CA TYR A 43 0.31 8.23 -0.20
C TYR A 43 1.52 8.62 -1.07
N PHE A 44 2.11 7.64 -1.75
CA PHE A 44 3.22 7.87 -2.68
C PHE A 44 2.83 8.85 -3.81
N ASN A 45 1.65 8.70 -4.40
CA ASN A 45 1.17 9.57 -5.46
C ASN A 45 0.94 11.00 -4.95
N TYR A 46 0.32 11.15 -3.78
CA TYR A 46 0.11 12.46 -3.16
C TYR A 46 1.43 13.20 -2.90
N GLU A 47 2.44 12.55 -2.31
CA GLU A 47 3.76 13.17 -2.07
C GLU A 47 4.48 13.47 -3.39
N LYS A 48 4.28 12.64 -4.42
CA LYS A 48 4.83 12.90 -5.75
C LYS A 48 4.22 14.16 -6.36
N GLU A 49 2.90 14.32 -6.32
CA GLU A 49 2.23 15.54 -6.77
C GLU A 49 2.69 16.78 -5.99
N ALA A 50 2.81 16.67 -4.66
CA ALA A 50 3.30 17.75 -3.82
C ALA A 50 4.77 18.13 -4.13
N CYS A 51 5.62 17.16 -4.43
CA CYS A 51 6.99 17.39 -4.90
C CYS A 51 6.98 18.15 -6.23
N GLU A 52 6.17 17.73 -7.20
CA GLU A 52 6.03 18.43 -8.48
C GLU A 52 5.44 19.84 -8.33
N ALA A 53 4.61 20.07 -7.31
CA ALA A 53 4.09 21.39 -6.94
C ALA A 53 5.10 22.28 -6.19
N GLY A 54 6.35 21.85 -6.02
CA GLY A 54 7.41 22.67 -5.43
C GLY A 54 7.66 22.44 -3.94
N ARG A 55 7.05 21.41 -3.32
CA ARG A 55 7.29 21.10 -1.91
C ARG A 55 8.55 20.24 -1.74
N ALA A 56 9.67 20.89 -1.41
CA ALA A 56 10.98 20.24 -1.30
C ALA A 56 11.00 19.02 -0.36
N TYR A 57 10.33 19.12 0.80
CA TYR A 57 10.21 18.00 1.75
C TYR A 57 9.48 16.79 1.17
N SER A 58 8.47 17.00 0.31
CA SER A 58 7.78 15.90 -0.36
C SER A 58 8.68 15.19 -1.36
N CYS A 59 9.59 15.90 -2.05
CA CYS A 59 10.60 15.26 -2.88
C CYS A 59 11.51 14.33 -2.06
N TYR A 60 11.88 14.72 -0.84
CA TYR A 60 12.60 13.85 0.08
C TYR A 60 11.78 12.60 0.46
N LEU A 61 10.49 12.74 0.74
CA LEU A 61 9.61 11.60 1.06
C LEU A 61 9.44 10.63 -0.11
N VAL A 62 9.36 11.13 -1.35
CA VAL A 62 9.35 10.29 -2.56
C VAL A 62 10.68 9.55 -2.71
N GLY A 63 11.80 10.21 -2.42
CA GLY A 63 13.12 9.58 -2.37
C GLY A 63 13.17 8.40 -1.38
N GLN A 64 12.63 8.58 -0.17
CA GLN A 64 12.49 7.50 0.82
C GLN A 64 11.56 6.38 0.36
N ALA A 65 10.43 6.72 -0.27
CA ALA A 65 9.50 5.73 -0.79
C ALA A 65 10.16 4.81 -1.82
N TYR A 66 11.02 5.34 -2.69
CA TYR A 66 11.84 4.55 -3.60
C TYR A 66 12.96 3.77 -2.91
N GLN A 67 13.51 4.25 -1.80
CA GLN A 67 14.54 3.54 -1.04
C GLN A 67 13.97 2.31 -0.31
N TYR A 68 12.78 2.44 0.29
CA TYR A 68 12.18 1.42 1.15
C TYR A 68 11.04 0.64 0.51
N GLY A 69 10.56 1.06 -0.66
CA GLY A 69 9.47 0.38 -1.37
C GLY A 69 8.08 0.71 -0.81
N THR A 70 7.88 1.91 -0.27
CA THR A 70 6.59 2.33 0.30
C THR A 70 5.63 2.74 -0.81
N GLY A 71 4.76 1.82 -1.24
CA GLY A 71 3.75 2.11 -2.27
C GLY A 71 4.32 2.18 -3.69
N VAL A 72 5.59 1.83 -3.86
CA VAL A 72 6.29 1.81 -5.14
C VAL A 72 7.37 0.74 -5.10
N LYS A 73 7.78 0.22 -6.26
CA LYS A 73 8.92 -0.70 -6.32
C LYS A 73 10.22 0.04 -5.93
N VAL A 74 11.05 -0.62 -5.13
CA VAL A 74 12.37 -0.10 -4.74
C VAL A 74 13.19 0.28 -5.97
N SER A 75 13.79 1.46 -5.95
CA SER A 75 14.70 1.96 -6.97
C SER A 75 15.66 2.98 -6.38
N TYR A 76 16.87 2.55 -6.03
CA TYR A 76 17.90 3.43 -5.49
C TYR A 76 18.28 4.57 -6.44
N LYS A 77 18.29 4.30 -7.75
CA LYS A 77 18.51 5.35 -8.76
C LYS A 77 17.48 6.47 -8.65
N LYS A 78 16.19 6.12 -8.64
CA LYS A 78 15.11 7.13 -8.48
C LYS A 78 15.17 7.78 -7.11
N SER A 79 15.46 7.03 -6.06
CA SER A 79 15.66 7.58 -4.71
C SER A 79 16.68 8.73 -4.73
N GLN A 80 17.86 8.50 -5.34
CA GLN A 80 18.89 9.53 -5.47
C GLN A 80 18.48 10.73 -6.34
N GLU A 81 17.70 10.50 -7.41
CA GLU A 81 17.14 11.58 -8.24
C GLU A 81 16.22 12.51 -7.42
N TYR A 82 15.33 11.94 -6.62
CA TYR A 82 14.40 12.73 -5.79
C TYR A 82 15.07 13.38 -4.58
N TYR A 83 16.09 12.75 -3.97
CA TYR A 83 16.90 13.39 -2.93
C TYR A 83 17.68 14.58 -3.47
N ARG A 84 18.25 14.47 -4.67
CA ARG A 84 18.90 15.60 -5.35
C ARG A 84 17.90 16.73 -5.62
N LYS A 85 16.72 16.42 -6.17
CA LYS A 85 15.65 17.40 -6.40
C LYS A 85 15.26 18.12 -5.10
N ALA A 86 15.08 17.38 -4.00
CA ALA A 86 14.81 17.96 -2.69
C ALA A 86 15.94 18.92 -2.24
N CYS A 87 17.20 18.51 -2.39
CA CYS A 87 18.38 19.32 -2.08
C CYS A 87 18.43 20.63 -2.89
N GLU A 88 18.23 20.53 -4.22
CA GLU A 88 18.22 21.68 -5.13
C GLU A 88 17.11 22.68 -4.79
N MET A 89 16.02 22.22 -4.17
CA MET A 89 14.91 23.04 -3.69
C MET A 89 15.10 23.55 -2.25
N GLY A 90 16.27 23.34 -1.65
CA GLY A 90 16.62 23.83 -0.31
C GLY A 90 16.27 22.89 0.85
N GLU A 91 15.77 21.68 0.59
CA GLU A 91 15.56 20.69 1.64
C GLU A 91 16.88 20.02 2.02
N SER A 92 17.48 20.51 3.11
CA SER A 92 18.77 20.04 3.64
C SER A 92 18.81 18.52 3.90
N THR A 93 17.67 17.92 4.21
CA THR A 93 17.57 16.47 4.41
C THR A 93 17.86 15.72 3.11
N GLY A 94 17.35 16.20 1.96
CA GLY A 94 17.68 15.64 0.65
C GLY A 94 19.18 15.65 0.37
N CYS A 95 19.89 16.74 0.72
CA CYS A 95 21.33 16.84 0.56
C CYS A 95 22.10 15.83 1.43
N ARG A 96 21.55 15.45 2.58
CA ARG A 96 22.15 14.45 3.47
C ARG A 96 22.04 13.04 2.90
N PHE A 97 21.02 12.72 2.11
CA PHE A 97 20.81 11.38 1.59
C PHE A 97 21.30 11.18 0.14
N MET A 98 21.83 12.24 -0.49
CA MET A 98 22.54 12.12 -1.77
C MET A 98 23.94 11.52 -1.59
N HIS A 99 24.07 10.23 -1.89
CA HIS A 99 25.32 9.46 -1.79
C HIS A 99 25.54 8.65 -3.06
#